data_AF-A0A7X1I6V0-F1
#
_entry.id   AF-A0A7X1I6V0-F1
#
_cell.length_a   1.000
_cell.length_b   1.000
_cell.length_c   1.000
_cell.angle_alpha   90.00
_cell.angle_beta   90.00
_cell.angle_gamma   90.00
#
_symmetry.space_group_name_H-M   'P 1'
#
loop_
_entity.id
_entity.type
_entity.pdbx_description
1 polymer ?
#
loop_
_entity_poly.entity_id
_entity_poly.type
_entity_poly.pdbx_seq_one_letter_code
_entity_poly.pdbx_strand_id
1 'polypeptide(L)'
;MSTLPSPHAMTSDLQGTALVGLRYALIPVHGYGIAGATAARMLDPDGSGAARLLQPGEPIPYGARPVLLAETTVYGAQCVEQMLRNWAGLPRPWLLLISDAPVRPVPAARYRFRALQSRLAGTARVPYLPVLRTVDGADEALQHKDVRAAAEKLRRQMEGK
;
A
#
# COMPACT_ATOMS: atom_id res chain seq x y z
N MET A 1 -51.96 -18.62 30.95
CA MET A 1 -50.57 -19.01 31.25
C MET A 1 -49.92 -19.49 29.96
N SER A 2 -49.08 -18.66 29.36
CA SER A 2 -47.89 -19.03 28.55
C SER A 2 -47.38 -17.76 27.89
N THR A 3 -46.37 -17.19 28.51
CA THR A 3 -45.69 -15.96 28.12
C THR A 3 -44.58 -16.33 27.12
N LEU A 4 -44.64 -15.80 25.91
CA LEU A 4 -43.55 -15.88 24.94
C LEU A 4 -42.40 -14.95 25.39
N PRO A 5 -41.12 -15.36 25.33
CA PRO A 5 -40.01 -14.51 25.74
C PRO A 5 -39.59 -13.50 24.67
N SER A 6 -39.34 -12.26 25.10
CA SER A 6 -38.68 -11.19 24.34
C SER A 6 -37.23 -11.52 24.00
N PRO A 7 -36.72 -11.12 22.82
CA PRO A 7 -35.29 -11.09 22.56
C PRO A 7 -34.70 -9.71 22.88
N HIS A 8 -34.19 -9.55 24.11
CA HIS A 8 -33.18 -8.55 24.46
C HIS A 8 -31.94 -9.26 24.98
N ALA A 9 -30.95 -9.38 24.10
CA ALA A 9 -29.54 -9.76 24.29
C ALA A 9 -29.07 -10.21 22.89
N MET A 10 -27.92 -9.87 22.35
CA MET A 10 -26.69 -9.36 22.92
C MET A 10 -25.86 -8.94 21.71
N THR A 11 -25.18 -7.80 21.84
CA THR A 11 -23.79 -7.63 21.42
C THR A 11 -23.41 -8.16 20.04
N SER A 12 -23.36 -7.26 19.07
CA SER A 12 -22.24 -7.28 18.14
C SER A 12 -21.63 -5.89 18.11
N ASP A 13 -21.00 -5.54 19.23
CA ASP A 13 -19.87 -4.62 19.22
C ASP A 13 -18.87 -5.16 18.19
N LEU A 14 -18.93 -4.64 16.96
CA LEU A 14 -17.82 -4.68 16.00
C LEU A 14 -16.77 -3.65 16.43
N GLN A 15 -16.45 -3.65 17.73
CA GLN A 15 -15.29 -2.96 18.26
C GLN A 15 -14.06 -3.77 17.88
N GLY A 16 -13.34 -3.23 16.90
CA GLY A 16 -11.90 -3.24 16.87
C GLY A 16 -11.25 -4.59 17.15
N THR A 17 -11.15 -5.43 16.12
CA THR A 17 -9.95 -6.24 15.97
C THR A 17 -8.78 -5.25 15.90
N ALA A 18 -8.17 -5.00 17.05
CA ALA A 18 -6.85 -4.43 17.11
C ALA A 18 -5.99 -5.30 16.18
N LEU A 19 -5.60 -4.76 15.03
CA LEU A 19 -4.68 -5.38 14.10
C LEU A 19 -3.31 -5.39 14.77
N VAL A 20 -3.13 -6.29 15.74
CA VAL A 20 -1.84 -6.63 16.33
C VAL A 20 -1.01 -7.21 15.19
N GLY A 21 -0.24 -6.36 14.50
CA GLY A 21 0.64 -6.78 13.41
C GLY A 21 0.67 -5.90 12.17
N LEU A 22 -0.28 -4.96 11.96
CA LEU A 22 -0.25 -4.12 10.75
C LEU A 22 0.95 -3.16 10.78
N ARG A 23 1.97 -3.46 9.99
CA ARG A 23 3.20 -2.66 9.86
C ARG A 23 3.08 -1.63 8.75
N TYR A 24 2.41 -1.96 7.65
CA TYR A 24 2.30 -1.13 6.46
C TYR A 24 0.84 -0.90 6.06
N ALA A 25 0.41 0.36 6.12
CA ALA A 25 -0.88 0.80 5.62
C ALA A 25 -0.70 1.37 4.20
N LEU A 26 -1.07 0.59 3.18
CA LEU A 26 -0.86 0.93 1.77
C LEU A 26 -2.05 1.76 1.27
N ILE A 27 -1.76 2.91 0.69
CA ILE A 27 -2.75 3.92 0.29
C ILE A 27 -2.52 4.25 -1.18
N PRO A 28 -3.34 3.70 -2.10
CA PRO A 28 -3.28 4.07 -3.50
C PRO A 28 -3.58 5.56 -3.68
N VAL A 29 -2.68 6.29 -4.35
CA VAL A 29 -2.89 7.71 -4.63
C VAL A 29 -3.85 7.92 -5.82
N HIS A 30 -3.93 6.92 -6.70
CA HIS A 30 -4.91 6.81 -7.77
C HIS A 30 -5.06 5.35 -8.19
N GLY A 31 -6.29 4.95 -8.52
CA GLY A 31 -6.61 3.61 -9.01
C GLY A 31 -6.41 2.48 -8.00
N TYR A 32 -6.99 1.33 -8.31
CA TYR A 32 -6.76 0.06 -7.62
C TYR A 32 -6.44 -0.98 -8.70
N GLY A 33 -5.39 -1.78 -8.49
CA GLY A 33 -4.97 -2.75 -9.49
C GLY A 33 -4.01 -3.80 -8.95
N ILE A 34 -3.73 -4.80 -9.79
CA ILE A 34 -2.90 -5.96 -9.46
C ILE A 34 -1.52 -5.58 -8.90
N ALA A 35 -0.93 -4.47 -9.36
CA ALA A 35 0.36 -4.00 -8.86
C ALA A 35 0.31 -3.57 -7.38
N GLY A 36 -0.77 -2.90 -6.96
CA GLY A 36 -0.97 -2.53 -5.56
C GLY A 36 -1.24 -3.74 -4.67
N ALA A 37 -2.06 -4.68 -5.14
CA ALA A 37 -2.33 -5.94 -4.44
C ALA A 37 -1.05 -6.78 -4.29
N THR A 38 -0.27 -6.86 -5.37
CA THR A 38 1.03 -7.55 -5.36
C THR A 38 2.00 -6.85 -4.40
N ALA A 39 2.07 -5.52 -4.38
CA ALA A 39 2.92 -4.79 -3.44
C ALA A 39 2.55 -5.07 -1.98
N ALA A 40 1.26 -5.19 -1.65
CA ALA A 40 0.81 -5.62 -0.32
C ALA A 40 1.35 -7.00 0.03
N ARG A 41 1.20 -7.97 -0.88
CA ARG A 41 1.74 -9.33 -0.71
C ARG A 41 3.27 -9.40 -0.69
N MET A 42 3.96 -8.53 -1.40
CA MET A 42 5.42 -8.41 -1.30
C MET A 42 5.88 -7.98 0.10
N LEU A 43 5.09 -7.16 0.79
CA LEU A 43 5.38 -6.69 2.15
C LEU A 43 4.86 -7.62 3.24
N ASP A 44 3.92 -8.51 2.91
CA ASP A 44 3.36 -9.53 3.80
C ASP A 44 3.27 -10.89 3.08
N PRO A 45 4.41 -11.56 2.83
CA PRO A 45 4.45 -12.80 2.07
C PRO A 45 3.73 -13.96 2.78
N ASP A 46 3.72 -13.96 4.12
CA ASP A 46 3.10 -14.99 4.93
C ASP A 46 1.59 -14.75 5.15
N GLY A 47 1.07 -13.60 4.70
CA GLY A 47 -0.34 -13.23 4.91
C GLY A 47 -0.72 -13.02 6.37
N SER A 48 0.25 -12.63 7.20
CA SER A 48 0.10 -12.40 8.64
C SER A 48 -0.71 -11.15 8.99
N GLY A 49 -1.05 -10.32 7.99
CA GLY A 49 -1.68 -9.02 8.18
C GLY A 49 -0.69 -7.87 8.33
N ALA A 50 0.61 -8.09 8.02
CA ALA A 50 1.66 -7.09 8.17
C ALA A 50 1.52 -5.92 7.18
N ALA A 51 0.86 -6.13 6.05
CA ALA A 51 0.64 -5.12 5.02
C ALA A 51 -0.77 -5.23 4.45
N ARG A 52 -1.48 -4.10 4.36
CA ARG A 52 -2.85 -4.07 3.83
C ARG A 52 -3.12 -2.81 3.03
N LEU A 53 -3.85 -2.95 1.94
CA LEU A 53 -4.46 -1.83 1.22
C LEU A 53 -5.61 -1.27 2.03
N LEU A 54 -5.53 0.02 2.35
CA LEU A 54 -6.63 0.74 2.98
C LEU A 54 -7.70 1.10 1.95
N GLN A 55 -8.96 1.05 2.38
CA GLN A 55 -10.06 1.57 1.59
C GLN A 55 -10.03 3.12 1.57
N PRO A 56 -10.60 3.77 0.55
CA PRO A 56 -10.72 5.22 0.53
C PRO A 56 -11.44 5.75 1.79
N GLY A 57 -10.83 6.73 2.47
CA GLY A 57 -11.39 7.32 3.69
C GLY A 57 -11.20 6.47 4.96
N GLU A 58 -10.65 5.26 4.85
CA GLU A 58 -10.32 4.45 6.01
C GLU A 58 -9.20 5.13 6.84
N PRO A 59 -9.37 5.26 8.17
CA PRO A 59 -8.34 5.86 9.02
C PRO A 59 -7.09 4.98 9.05
N ILE A 60 -5.92 5.60 9.15
CA ILE A 60 -4.65 4.88 9.28
C ILE A 60 -4.59 4.25 10.69
N PRO A 61 -4.47 2.92 10.81
CA PRO A 61 -4.40 2.28 12.12
C PRO A 61 -3.19 2.76 12.93
N TYR A 62 -3.37 2.89 14.24
CA TYR A 62 -2.30 3.35 15.13
C TYR A 62 -1.08 2.43 15.06
N GLY A 63 0.11 3.02 14.97
CA GLY A 63 1.38 2.28 14.87
C GLY A 63 1.75 1.77 13.47
N ALA A 64 0.82 1.78 12.51
CA ALA A 64 1.12 1.40 11.13
C ALA A 64 1.89 2.51 10.39
N ARG A 65 2.84 2.12 9.53
CA ARG A 65 3.55 3.06 8.65
C ARG A 65 2.69 3.34 7.42
N PRO A 66 2.30 4.59 7.13
CA PRO A 66 1.60 4.90 5.91
C PRO A 66 2.53 4.80 4.70
N VAL A 67 2.07 4.13 3.64
CA VAL A 67 2.79 3.90 2.39
C VAL A 67 1.91 4.34 1.23
N LEU A 68 2.26 5.46 0.60
CA LEU A 68 1.58 5.92 -0.61
C LEU A 68 2.02 5.09 -1.80
N LEU A 69 1.07 4.59 -2.59
CA LEU A 69 1.35 3.85 -3.83
C LEU A 69 1.07 4.74 -5.02
N ALA A 70 2.07 4.93 -5.89
CA ALA A 70 1.92 5.72 -7.11
C ALA A 70 2.67 5.09 -8.27
N GLU A 71 2.12 5.23 -9.47
CA GLU A 71 2.85 4.91 -10.69
C GLU A 71 3.95 5.94 -10.96
N THR A 72 5.00 5.56 -11.69
CA THR A 72 6.10 6.45 -12.05
C THR A 72 5.76 7.45 -13.17
N THR A 73 4.53 7.95 -13.19
CA THR A 73 4.00 8.87 -14.20
C THR A 73 3.93 10.31 -13.69
N VAL A 74 3.76 11.25 -14.61
CA VAL A 74 3.54 12.68 -14.30
C VAL A 74 2.24 12.86 -13.51
N TYR A 75 1.20 12.09 -13.86
CA TYR A 75 -0.08 12.08 -13.17
C TYR A 75 0.06 11.50 -11.76
N GLY A 76 0.74 10.36 -11.61
CA GLY A 76 1.03 9.77 -10.29
C GLY A 76 1.73 10.76 -9.36
N ALA A 77 2.73 11.49 -9.87
CA ALA A 77 3.40 12.54 -9.09
C ALA A 77 2.46 13.67 -8.64
N GLN A 78 1.52 14.09 -9.50
CA GLN A 78 0.53 15.11 -9.16
C GLN A 78 -0.46 14.62 -8.09
N CYS A 79 -0.91 13.37 -8.17
CA CYS A 79 -1.77 12.76 -7.15
C CYS A 79 -1.07 12.67 -5.79
N VAL A 80 0.21 12.26 -5.77
CA VAL A 80 1.01 12.25 -4.53
C VAL A 80 1.12 13.66 -3.95
N GLU A 81 1.44 14.66 -4.79
CA GLU A 81 1.54 16.04 -4.34
C GLU A 81 0.24 16.53 -3.71
N GLN A 82 -0.90 16.28 -4.37
CA GLN A 82 -2.22 16.65 -3.87
C GLN A 82 -2.54 15.97 -2.54
N MET A 83 -2.29 14.66 -2.42
CA MET A 83 -2.51 13.94 -1.17
C MET A 83 -1.61 14.47 -0.05
N LEU A 84 -0.34 14.74 -0.35
CA LEU A 84 0.59 15.31 0.63
C LEU A 84 0.17 16.69 1.10
N ARG A 85 -0.43 17.56 0.25
CA ARG A 85 -0.93 18.88 0.69
C ARG A 85 -1.92 18.76 1.85
N ASN A 86 -2.72 17.69 1.87
CA ASN A 86 -3.71 17.42 2.91
C ASN A 86 -3.16 16.53 4.05
N TRP A 87 -1.87 16.20 4.03
CA TRP A 87 -1.21 15.27 4.96
C TRP A 87 -0.72 15.99 6.22
N ALA A 88 -1.63 16.63 6.95
CA ALA A 88 -1.33 17.32 8.20
C ALA A 88 -1.66 16.43 9.41
N GLY A 89 -0.82 16.48 10.45
CA GLY A 89 -1.06 15.75 11.71
C GLY A 89 -0.78 14.24 11.68
N LEU A 90 -0.30 13.71 10.55
CA LEU A 90 0.03 12.29 10.38
C LEU A 90 1.55 12.08 10.27
N PRO A 91 2.07 10.87 10.59
CA PRO A 91 3.46 10.52 10.33
C PRO A 91 3.83 10.73 8.85
N ARG A 92 5.09 11.11 8.59
CA ARG A 92 5.60 11.22 7.21
C ARG A 92 5.43 9.87 6.51
N PRO A 93 4.78 9.82 5.33
CA PRO A 93 4.55 8.56 4.66
C PRO A 93 5.77 8.11 3.88
N TRP A 94 5.88 6.80 3.68
CA TRP A 94 6.73 6.23 2.64
C TRP A 94 6.06 6.41 1.28
N LEU A 95 6.87 6.53 0.23
CA LEU A 95 6.38 6.49 -1.15
C LEU A 95 6.88 5.22 -1.83
N LEU A 96 5.97 4.38 -2.28
CA LEU A 96 6.26 3.24 -3.13
C LEU A 96 5.94 3.60 -4.59
N LEU A 97 6.99 3.74 -5.38
CA LEU A 97 6.89 4.02 -6.80
C LEU A 97 6.85 2.71 -7.60
N ILE A 98 5.79 2.51 -8.36
CA ILE A 98 5.59 1.33 -9.20
C ILE A 98 5.79 1.74 -10.66
N SER A 99 6.68 1.05 -11.37
CA SER A 99 6.85 1.30 -12.80
C SER A 99 5.74 0.65 -13.61
N ASP A 100 5.06 1.48 -14.41
CA ASP A 100 3.94 1.14 -15.29
C ASP A 100 4.39 0.59 -16.66
N ALA A 101 5.64 0.88 -17.06
CA ALA A 101 6.22 0.48 -18.33
C ALA A 101 7.72 0.14 -18.18
N PRO A 102 8.31 -0.66 -19.12
CA PRO A 102 9.73 -1.03 -19.11
C PRO A 102 10.65 0.11 -19.56
N VAL A 103 10.30 1.35 -19.25
CA VAL A 103 11.04 2.55 -19.65
C VAL A 103 11.36 3.40 -18.44
N ARG A 104 12.42 4.20 -18.55
CA ARG A 104 12.78 5.12 -17.48
C ARG A 104 11.66 6.17 -17.32
N PRO A 105 11.27 6.52 -16.09
CA PRO A 105 10.30 7.59 -15.86
C PRO A 105 10.75 8.88 -16.53
N VAL A 106 9.81 9.60 -17.15
CA VAL A 106 10.09 10.85 -17.84
C VAL A 106 10.69 11.90 -16.89
N PRO A 107 11.58 12.80 -17.36
CA PRO A 107 12.28 13.77 -16.51
C PRO A 107 11.35 14.57 -15.59
N ALA A 108 10.19 14.98 -16.09
CA ALA A 108 9.20 15.74 -15.33
C ALA A 108 8.69 14.99 -14.09
N ALA A 109 8.36 13.69 -14.23
CA ALA A 109 7.93 12.85 -13.10
C ALA A 109 9.05 12.71 -12.07
N ARG A 110 10.29 12.45 -12.53
CA ARG A 110 11.45 12.33 -11.64
C ARG A 110 11.72 13.60 -10.84
N TYR A 111 11.64 14.76 -11.50
CA TYR A 111 11.83 16.05 -10.83
C TYR A 111 10.78 16.27 -9.74
N ARG A 112 9.50 15.99 -10.04
CA ARG A 112 8.41 16.11 -9.05
C ARG A 112 8.62 15.17 -7.87
N PHE A 113 8.88 13.88 -8.09
CA PHE A 113 9.15 12.96 -6.98
C PHE A 113 10.39 13.33 -6.15
N ARG A 114 11.41 13.93 -6.78
CA ARG A 114 12.59 14.46 -6.06
C ARG A 114 12.21 15.65 -5.18
N ALA A 115 11.38 16.57 -5.67
CA ALA A 115 10.93 17.72 -4.90
C ALA A 115 10.09 17.33 -3.67
N LEU A 116 9.41 16.17 -3.71
CA LEU A 116 8.59 15.67 -2.62
C LEU A 116 9.38 14.97 -1.49
N GLN A 117 10.68 14.69 -1.68
CA GLN A 117 11.46 13.86 -0.74
C GLN A 117 11.49 14.38 0.69
N SER A 118 11.53 15.70 0.90
CA SER A 118 11.57 16.30 2.25
C SER A 118 10.29 16.04 3.07
N ARG A 119 9.19 15.66 2.40
CA ARG A 119 7.88 15.39 3.01
C ARG A 119 7.65 13.89 3.26
N LEU A 120 8.57 13.05 2.83
CA LEU A 120 8.47 11.60 2.91
C LEU A 120 9.41 11.04 3.99
N ALA A 121 9.07 9.88 4.55
CA ALA A 121 9.97 9.12 5.41
C ALA A 121 11.01 8.32 4.61
N GLY A 122 10.68 7.99 3.36
CA GLY A 122 11.54 7.24 2.45
C GLY A 122 10.83 6.98 1.13
N THR A 123 11.59 6.52 0.13
CA THR A 123 11.06 6.11 -1.17
C THR A 123 11.60 4.73 -1.52
N ALA A 124 10.71 3.82 -1.92
CA ALA A 124 11.06 2.51 -2.46
C ALA A 124 10.53 2.37 -3.90
N ARG A 125 11.06 1.41 -4.66
CA ARG A 125 10.70 1.22 -6.08
C ARG A 125 10.43 -0.23 -6.40
N VAL A 126 9.30 -0.48 -7.05
CA VAL A 126 8.99 -1.76 -7.72
C VAL A 126 9.19 -1.55 -9.23
N PRO A 127 10.07 -2.34 -9.88
CA PRO A 127 10.27 -2.24 -11.31
C PRO A 127 9.02 -2.68 -12.07
N TYR A 128 9.00 -2.44 -13.38
CA TYR A 128 7.95 -2.94 -14.23
C TYR A 128 8.05 -4.47 -14.26
N LEU A 129 6.95 -5.15 -13.92
CA LEU A 129 6.85 -6.61 -13.84
C LEU A 129 5.85 -7.08 -14.89
N PRO A 130 6.32 -7.49 -16.09
CA PRO A 130 5.42 -7.85 -17.21
C PRO A 130 4.42 -8.95 -16.85
N VAL A 131 4.84 -9.89 -16.00
CA VAL A 131 4.03 -11.01 -15.56
C VAL A 131 2.74 -10.60 -14.83
N LEU A 132 2.69 -9.39 -14.26
CA LEU A 132 1.46 -8.89 -13.63
C LEU A 132 0.32 -8.67 -14.63
N ARG A 133 0.59 -8.73 -15.95
CA ARG A 133 -0.43 -8.66 -17.00
C ARG A 133 -1.05 -10.01 -17.35
N THR A 134 -0.50 -11.10 -16.82
CA THR A 134 -0.91 -12.47 -17.18
C THR A 134 -1.43 -13.29 -16.01
N VAL A 135 -1.23 -12.81 -14.77
CA VAL A 135 -1.66 -13.49 -13.55
C VAL A 135 -3.03 -13.01 -13.10
N ASP A 136 -3.80 -13.91 -12.49
CA ASP A 136 -5.14 -13.62 -11.98
C ASP A 136 -5.10 -12.98 -10.58
N GLY A 137 -3.98 -13.11 -9.87
CA GLY A 137 -3.86 -12.61 -8.50
C GLY A 137 -2.45 -12.41 -7.98
N ALA A 138 -2.36 -11.72 -6.84
CA ALA A 138 -1.09 -11.38 -6.19
C ALA A 138 -0.35 -12.62 -5.65
N ASP A 139 -1.08 -13.66 -5.23
CA ASP A 139 -0.50 -14.92 -4.74
C ASP A 139 0.18 -15.71 -5.85
N GLU A 140 -0.44 -15.75 -7.04
CA GLU A 140 0.16 -16.32 -8.25
C GLU A 140 1.38 -15.50 -8.68
N ALA A 141 1.27 -14.17 -8.67
CA ALA A 141 2.38 -13.28 -9.02
C ALA A 141 3.67 -13.61 -8.23
N LEU A 142 3.54 -13.89 -6.92
CA LEU A 142 4.69 -14.22 -6.05
C LEU A 142 5.37 -15.55 -6.38
N GLN A 143 4.80 -16.40 -7.22
CA GLN A 143 5.48 -17.63 -7.68
C GLN A 143 6.60 -17.31 -8.69
N HIS A 144 6.52 -16.15 -9.36
CA HIS A 144 7.49 -15.75 -10.37
C HIS A 144 8.78 -15.20 -9.76
N LYS A 145 9.91 -15.60 -10.34
CA LYS A 145 11.26 -15.25 -9.86
C LYS A 145 11.48 -13.73 -9.77
N ASP A 146 11.09 -12.99 -10.80
CA ASP A 146 11.32 -11.54 -10.85
C ASP A 146 10.47 -10.79 -9.82
N VAL A 147 9.26 -11.27 -9.55
CA VAL A 147 8.38 -10.73 -8.51
C VAL A 147 8.97 -10.99 -7.12
N ARG A 148 9.47 -12.20 -6.85
CA ARG A 148 10.16 -12.51 -5.58
C ARG A 148 11.41 -11.66 -5.38
N ALA A 149 12.23 -11.50 -6.42
CA ALA A 149 13.41 -10.65 -6.36
C ALA A 149 13.05 -9.17 -6.10
N ALA A 150 11.99 -8.66 -6.74
CA ALA A 150 11.46 -7.34 -6.47
C ALA A 150 10.93 -7.21 -5.03
N ALA A 151 10.26 -8.23 -4.52
CA ALA A 151 9.74 -8.27 -3.15
C ALA A 151 10.86 -8.20 -2.11
N GLU A 152 11.92 -8.99 -2.28
CA GLU A 152 13.10 -8.96 -1.40
C GLU A 152 13.76 -7.59 -1.41
N LYS A 153 13.95 -7.00 -2.60
CA LYS A 153 14.52 -5.67 -2.74
C LYS A 153 13.65 -4.61 -2.08
N LEU A 154 12.33 -4.69 -2.25
CA LEU A 154 11.37 -3.78 -1.63
C LEU A 154 11.48 -3.83 -0.10
N ARG A 155 11.44 -5.04 0.49
CA ARG A 155 11.56 -5.21 1.94
C ARG A 155 12.88 -4.62 2.47
N ARG A 156 14.01 -4.91 1.82
CA ARG A 156 15.32 -4.33 2.18
C ARG A 156 15.29 -2.79 2.18
N GLN A 157 14.76 -2.19 1.11
CA GLN A 157 14.62 -0.73 1.00
C GLN A 157 13.80 -0.11 2.12
N MET A 158 12.70 -0.77 2.54
CA MET A 158 11.79 -0.25 3.55
C MET A 158 12.20 -0.56 4.99
N GLU A 159 13.07 -1.54 5.19
CA GLU A 159 13.63 -1.91 6.50
C GLU A 159 14.99 -1.26 6.77
N GLY A 160 15.60 -0.60 5.77
CA GLY A 160 16.89 0.09 5.92
C GLY A 160 18.10 -0.86 6.00
N LYS A 161 17.99 -2.05 5.40
CA LYS A 161 19.05 -3.06 5.33
C LYS A 161 19.62 -3.19 3.92
#